data_AF-A0A7C5RQ69-F1
#
_entry.id   AF-A0A7C5RQ69-F1
#
_cell.length_a   1.000
_cell.length_b   1.000
_cell.length_c   1.000
_cell.angle_alpha   90.00
_cell.angle_beta   90.00
_cell.angle_gamma   90.00
#
_symmetry.space_group_name_H-M   'P 1'
#
loop_
_entity.id
_entity.type
_entity.pdbx_description
1 polymer ?
#
loop_
_entity_poly.entity_id
_entity_poly.type
_entity_poly.pdbx_seq_one_letter_code
_entity_poly.pdbx_strand_id
1 'polypeptide(L)'
;MAKAGDRTYVPLAWAIPPSTRPTRSANRPQRFDRVVLRDVAYLIEAEMVLRPWAMGPIYKYRDQFRRRVEKGRCFHRPYLGTREFPAFFSVPREEDVPDPGLNMDLGLMVLDIAFVEDPSRPEIEFLRHGPDGPRKAEGYAYALFFPARIEGGWLAVPPERYQELK
;
A
#
# COMPACT_ATOMS: atom_id res chain seq x y z
N MET A 1 -8.60 34.46 68.75
CA MET A 1 -10.07 34.44 69.00
C MET A 1 -10.75 34.57 67.65
N ALA A 2 -11.10 33.44 67.01
CA ALA A 2 -12.47 32.94 66.79
C ALA A 2 -13.25 33.82 65.78
N LYS A 3 -13.78 33.33 64.65
CA LYS A 3 -14.42 32.03 64.40
C LYS A 3 -14.26 31.53 62.95
N ALA A 4 -14.48 30.22 62.82
CA ALA A 4 -14.68 29.47 61.60
C ALA A 4 -15.91 29.94 60.80
N GLY A 5 -15.84 29.79 59.47
CA GLY A 5 -16.94 30.06 58.54
C GLY A 5 -16.79 29.17 57.30
N ASP A 6 -17.46 28.02 57.36
CA ASP A 6 -17.97 27.17 56.29
C ASP A 6 -17.16 26.97 54.98
N ARG A 7 -16.63 25.75 54.84
CA ARG A 7 -16.36 25.14 53.53
C ARG A 7 -17.70 24.70 52.92
N THR A 8 -18.22 25.49 52.00
CA THR A 8 -19.25 25.01 51.08
C THR A 8 -18.61 24.72 49.72
N TYR A 9 -18.43 23.43 49.46
CA TYR A 9 -18.05 22.90 48.16
C TYR A 9 -19.28 23.00 47.24
N VAL A 10 -19.21 23.79 46.18
CA VAL A 10 -20.26 23.84 45.16
C VAL A 10 -19.65 23.33 43.85
N PRO A 11 -20.15 22.23 43.29
CA PRO A 11 -19.59 21.65 42.07
C PRO A 11 -19.85 22.62 40.91
N LEU A 12 -18.80 22.97 40.18
CA LEU A 12 -18.89 23.66 38.88
C LEU A 12 -19.43 22.68 37.82
N ALA A 13 -20.69 22.29 38.00
CA ALA A 13 -21.50 21.53 37.08
C ALA A 13 -22.79 22.32 36.82
N TRP A 14 -22.66 23.43 36.11
CA TRP A 14 -23.71 24.11 35.35
C TRP A 14 -22.99 25.13 34.43
N ALA A 15 -23.35 25.38 33.18
CA ALA A 15 -24.45 24.92 32.37
C ALA A 15 -23.98 24.95 30.91
N ILE A 16 -23.94 23.79 30.26
CA ILE A 16 -23.91 23.77 28.79
C ILE A 16 -25.38 23.82 28.35
N PRO A 17 -25.82 24.87 27.62
CA PRO A 17 -27.18 24.91 27.11
C PRO A 17 -27.45 23.68 26.23
N PRO A 18 -28.63 23.02 26.33
CA PRO A 18 -28.89 21.75 25.63
C PRO A 18 -29.03 21.87 24.11
N SER A 19 -28.69 23.01 23.51
CA SER A 19 -28.84 23.27 22.07
C SER A 19 -27.53 23.38 21.28
N THR A 20 -26.35 23.28 21.90
CA THR A 20 -25.10 23.19 21.12
C THR A 20 -24.61 21.76 21.08
N ARG A 21 -25.38 20.88 20.43
CA ARG A 21 -24.77 19.68 19.85
C ARG A 21 -23.65 20.20 18.95
N PRO A 22 -22.39 19.73 19.05
CA PRO A 22 -21.45 19.97 17.97
C PRO A 22 -22.17 19.46 16.73
N THR A 23 -22.50 20.37 15.80
CA THR A 23 -23.08 20.01 14.53
C THR A 23 -22.01 19.19 13.84
N ARG A 24 -22.12 17.87 13.99
CA ARG A 24 -21.33 16.92 13.23
C ARG A 24 -21.77 17.15 11.79
N SER A 25 -21.05 18.01 11.07
CA SER A 25 -21.23 18.16 9.63
C SER A 25 -21.27 16.75 9.07
N ALA A 26 -22.37 16.38 8.42
CA ALA A 26 -22.67 15.01 7.99
C ALA A 26 -21.63 14.43 7.01
N ASN A 27 -20.62 15.23 6.64
CA ASN A 27 -19.59 14.90 5.68
C ASN A 27 -18.18 14.92 6.29
N ARG A 28 -18.00 14.33 7.47
CA ARG A 28 -16.69 13.89 7.92
C ARG A 28 -16.70 12.37 7.83
N PRO A 29 -16.03 11.72 6.86
CA PRO A 29 -15.78 10.30 6.99
C PRO A 29 -14.93 10.14 8.26
N GLN A 30 -15.55 9.72 9.35
CA GLN A 30 -14.88 9.28 10.56
C GLN A 30 -14.09 8.04 10.17
N ARG A 31 -12.87 8.21 9.65
CA ARG A 31 -11.89 7.13 9.43
C ARG A 31 -11.09 6.89 10.71
N PHE A 32 -11.80 6.82 11.83
CA PHE A 32 -11.30 6.40 13.13
C PHE A 32 -11.87 4.97 13.26
N ASP A 33 -11.18 3.87 12.97
CA ASP A 33 -9.85 3.48 13.41
C ASP A 33 -9.19 2.59 12.33
N ARG A 34 -7.96 2.91 11.93
CA ARG A 34 -7.20 2.08 10.98
C ARG A 34 -6.14 1.28 11.74
N VAL A 35 -6.17 -0.04 11.58
CA VAL A 35 -5.05 -0.89 11.97
C VAL A 35 -4.02 -0.82 10.86
N VAL A 36 -2.83 -0.31 11.18
CA VAL A 36 -1.74 -0.14 10.23
C VAL A 36 -0.48 -0.79 10.79
N LEU A 37 0.36 -1.29 9.90
CA LEU A 37 1.69 -1.74 10.29
C LEU A 37 2.52 -0.53 10.72
N ARG A 38 3.37 -0.74 11.73
CA ARG A 38 4.22 0.29 12.30
C ARG A 38 5.67 -0.12 12.14
N ASP A 39 6.51 0.84 11.76
CA ASP A 39 7.96 0.69 11.68
C ASP A 39 8.40 -0.53 10.84
N VAL A 40 7.88 -0.59 9.62
CA VAL A 40 8.18 -1.68 8.69
C VAL A 40 9.32 -1.33 7.76
N ALA A 41 10.17 -2.32 7.49
CA ALA A 41 11.18 -2.30 6.46
C ALA A 41 11.11 -3.62 5.69
N TYR A 42 11.34 -3.56 4.38
CA TYR A 42 11.27 -4.72 3.50
C TYR A 42 12.50 -4.76 2.59
N LEU A 43 13.03 -5.96 2.39
CA LEU A 43 13.94 -6.27 1.30
C LEU A 43 13.11 -6.81 0.14
N ILE A 44 13.30 -6.22 -1.04
CA ILE A 44 12.55 -6.60 -2.24
C ILE A 44 13.54 -7.16 -3.25
N GLU A 45 13.44 -8.46 -3.50
CA GLU A 45 14.07 -9.10 -4.64
C GLU A 45 13.07 -9.12 -5.81
N ALA A 46 13.50 -8.63 -6.97
CA ALA A 46 12.65 -8.53 -8.14
C ALA A 46 13.44 -8.72 -9.43
N GLU A 47 12.82 -9.41 -10.39
CA GLU A 47 13.33 -9.59 -11.74
C GLU A 47 12.58 -8.69 -12.74
N MET A 48 13.31 -8.13 -13.70
CA MET A 48 12.71 -7.37 -14.80
C MET A 48 12.48 -8.26 -16.01
N VAL A 49 11.21 -8.45 -16.38
CA VAL A 49 10.81 -9.14 -17.61
C VAL A 49 10.34 -8.11 -18.65
N LEU A 50 10.97 -8.10 -19.82
CA LEU A 50 10.57 -7.19 -20.90
C LEU A 50 9.30 -7.66 -21.60
N ARG A 51 8.45 -6.70 -21.97
CA ARG A 51 7.34 -6.94 -22.89
C ARG A 51 7.86 -7.20 -24.31
N PRO A 52 7.12 -7.94 -25.16
CA PRO A 52 7.56 -8.26 -26.52
C PRO A 52 7.88 -7.05 -27.40
N TRP A 53 7.21 -5.92 -27.17
CA TRP A 53 7.38 -4.67 -27.92
C TRP A 53 8.38 -3.70 -27.27
N ALA A 54 9.15 -4.13 -26.26
CA ALA A 54 10.20 -3.30 -25.69
C ALA A 54 11.36 -3.14 -26.69
N MET A 55 11.70 -1.91 -27.05
CA MET A 55 12.72 -1.63 -28.09
C MET A 55 14.17 -1.70 -27.59
N GLY A 56 14.40 -1.66 -26.27
CA GLY A 56 15.74 -1.62 -25.68
C GLY A 56 16.21 -2.99 -25.18
N PRO A 57 17.53 -3.20 -25.04
CA PRO A 57 18.05 -4.38 -24.37
C PRO A 57 17.84 -4.29 -22.85
N ILE A 58 17.67 -5.44 -22.19
CA ILE A 58 17.35 -5.53 -20.75
C ILE A 58 18.35 -4.79 -19.84
N TYR A 59 19.64 -4.87 -20.16
CA TYR A 59 20.69 -4.23 -19.35
C TYR A 59 20.52 -2.71 -19.27
N LYS A 60 20.02 -2.06 -20.33
CA LYS A 60 19.78 -0.61 -20.34
C LYS A 60 18.74 -0.22 -19.29
N TYR A 61 17.65 -0.97 -19.20
CA TYR A 61 16.58 -0.72 -18.24
C TYR A 61 17.04 -1.00 -16.80
N ARG A 62 17.72 -2.13 -16.59
CA ARG A 62 18.32 -2.50 -15.30
C ARG A 62 19.26 -1.42 -14.79
N ASP A 63 20.18 -0.95 -15.62
CA ASP A 63 21.17 0.05 -15.22
C ASP A 63 20.51 1.42 -14.98
N GLN A 64 19.45 1.75 -15.73
CA GLN A 64 18.66 2.95 -15.49
C GLN A 64 17.94 2.90 -14.14
N PHE A 65 17.41 1.73 -13.76
CA PHE A 65 16.80 1.50 -12.45
C PHE A 65 17.82 1.61 -11.32
N ARG A 66 18.96 0.92 -11.42
CA ARG A 66 20.04 0.99 -10.41
C ARG A 66 20.50 2.42 -10.14
N ARG A 67 20.81 3.18 -11.20
CA ARG A 67 21.19 4.60 -11.07
C ARG A 67 20.10 5.49 -10.45
N ARG A 68 18.83 5.10 -10.57
CA ARG A 68 17.72 5.82 -9.92
C ARG A 68 17.65 5.48 -8.44
N VAL A 69 17.77 4.20 -8.10
CA VAL A 69 17.81 3.71 -6.71
C VAL A 69 18.98 4.35 -5.95
N GLU A 70 20.19 4.29 -6.49
CA GLU A 70 21.40 4.89 -5.91
C GLU A 70 21.27 6.39 -5.64
N LYS A 71 20.53 7.11 -6.50
CA LYS A 71 20.33 8.56 -6.39
C LYS A 71 19.04 8.94 -5.66
N GLY A 72 18.27 7.96 -5.15
CA GLY A 72 16.96 8.20 -4.55
C GLY A 72 15.93 8.84 -5.50
N ARG A 73 16.11 8.70 -6.82
CA ARG A 73 15.24 9.33 -7.83
C ARG A 73 14.09 8.40 -8.20
N CYS A 74 12.87 8.91 -8.15
CA CYS A 74 11.67 8.21 -8.56
C CYS A 74 10.82 9.12 -9.47
N PHE A 75 9.99 8.52 -10.33
CA PHE A 75 9.03 9.29 -11.13
C PHE A 75 7.86 9.76 -10.25
N HIS A 76 7.34 8.85 -9.43
CA HIS A 76 6.40 9.14 -8.37
C HIS A 76 6.98 8.65 -7.05
N ARG A 77 6.71 9.40 -5.97
CA ARG A 77 7.12 8.98 -4.63
C ARG A 77 6.41 7.66 -4.29
N PRO A 78 7.16 6.58 -3.98
CA PRO A 78 6.54 5.32 -3.60
C PRO A 78 5.86 5.47 -2.24
N TYR A 79 4.90 4.58 -1.97
CA TYR A 79 4.14 4.57 -0.74
C TYR A 79 3.77 3.13 -0.35
N LEU A 80 3.63 2.87 0.95
CA LEU A 80 3.24 1.57 1.50
C LEU A 80 1.71 1.51 1.63
N GLY A 81 1.06 0.86 0.67
CA GLY A 81 -0.40 0.68 0.66
C GLY A 81 -1.17 1.91 0.19
N THR A 82 -1.14 3.02 0.93
CA THR A 82 -1.88 4.26 0.58
C THR A 82 -0.96 5.47 0.48
N ARG A 83 -1.40 6.52 -0.22
CA ARG A 83 -0.64 7.78 -0.41
C ARG A 83 -0.30 8.52 0.89
N GLU A 84 -0.89 8.13 2.02
CA GLU A 84 -0.64 8.71 3.34
C GLU A 84 0.67 8.18 3.96
N PHE A 85 1.20 7.05 3.47
CA PHE A 85 2.40 6.40 4.00
C PHE A 85 3.52 6.40 2.95
N PRO A 86 4.24 7.53 2.77
CA PRO A 86 5.34 7.59 1.81
C PRO A 86 6.45 6.60 2.19
N ALA A 87 6.94 5.88 1.20
CA ALA A 87 8.05 4.93 1.35
C ALA A 87 9.38 5.61 0.99
N PHE A 88 10.43 5.22 1.71
CA PHE A 88 11.82 5.51 1.36
C PHE A 88 12.48 4.22 0.88
N PHE A 89 13.47 4.35 0.00
CA PHE A 89 14.19 3.21 -0.55
C PHE A 89 15.67 3.56 -0.72
N SER A 90 16.50 2.53 -0.64
CA SER A 90 17.93 2.59 -0.88
C SER A 90 18.40 1.27 -1.48
N VAL A 91 19.65 1.23 -1.91
CA VAL A 91 20.34 -0.06 -2.11
C VAL A 91 20.44 -0.74 -0.74
N PRO A 92 20.16 -2.05 -0.64
CA PRO A 92 20.34 -2.78 0.62
C PRO A 92 21.81 -2.81 1.01
N ARG A 93 22.07 -2.72 2.31
CA ARG A 93 23.41 -2.85 2.92
C ARG A 93 23.70 -4.30 3.29
N GLU A 94 24.95 -4.61 3.59
CA GLU A 94 25.34 -5.97 3.99
C GLU A 94 24.66 -6.41 5.29
N GLU A 95 24.37 -5.46 6.18
CA GLU A 95 23.63 -5.70 7.43
C GLU A 95 22.12 -5.82 7.26
N ASP A 96 21.57 -5.45 6.10
CA ASP A 96 20.14 -5.58 5.82
C ASP A 96 19.84 -7.04 5.46
N VAL A 97 19.78 -7.89 6.48
CA VAL A 97 19.42 -9.30 6.37
C VAL A 97 18.05 -9.55 6.99
N PRO A 98 17.20 -10.38 6.37
CA PRO A 98 15.93 -10.77 6.95
C PRO A 98 16.16 -11.63 8.20
N ASP A 99 15.20 -11.59 9.14
CA ASP A 99 15.26 -12.40 10.35
C ASP A 99 15.09 -13.90 10.02
N PRO A 100 16.15 -14.74 10.18
CA PRO A 100 16.07 -16.16 9.85
C PRO A 100 15.13 -16.95 10.79
N GLY A 101 14.77 -16.39 11.94
CA GLY A 101 13.80 -16.98 12.87
C GLY A 101 12.35 -16.70 12.50
N LEU A 102 12.08 -15.71 11.64
CA LEU A 102 10.73 -15.30 11.30
C LEU A 102 10.08 -16.32 10.35
N ASN A 103 9.15 -17.10 10.91
CA ASN A 103 8.33 -18.05 10.17
C ASN A 103 6.87 -17.81 10.52
N MET A 104 6.03 -17.55 9.52
CA MET A 104 4.63 -17.18 9.73
C MET A 104 3.77 -17.58 8.54
N ASP A 105 2.63 -18.20 8.82
CA ASP A 105 1.58 -18.39 7.83
C ASP A 105 0.67 -17.14 7.82
N LEU A 106 0.60 -16.46 6.68
CA LEU A 106 -0.22 -15.26 6.49
C LEU A 106 -1.59 -15.60 5.87
N GLY A 107 -1.82 -16.86 5.47
CA GLY A 107 -3.00 -17.28 4.77
C GLY A 107 -3.10 -16.71 3.34
N LEU A 108 -4.31 -16.53 2.84
CA LEU A 108 -4.53 -15.96 1.51
C LEU A 108 -4.27 -14.46 1.48
N MET A 109 -3.36 -14.02 0.62
CA MET A 109 -3.08 -12.62 0.35
C MET A 109 -3.35 -12.28 -1.12
N VAL A 110 -3.71 -11.02 -1.36
CA VAL A 110 -3.84 -10.48 -2.73
C VAL A 110 -2.45 -10.44 -3.36
N LEU A 111 -2.31 -11.03 -4.54
CA LEU A 111 -1.11 -10.97 -5.36
C LEU A 111 -1.11 -9.69 -6.20
N ASP A 112 -2.13 -9.54 -7.05
CA ASP A 112 -2.26 -8.40 -7.96
C ASP A 112 -3.73 -8.27 -8.45
N ILE A 113 -4.04 -7.16 -9.08
CA ILE A 113 -5.33 -6.91 -9.73
C ILE A 113 -5.12 -6.95 -11.25
N ALA A 114 -5.61 -8.01 -11.87
CA ALA A 114 -5.64 -8.19 -13.31
C ALA A 114 -6.73 -7.33 -13.95
N PHE A 115 -6.44 -6.73 -15.10
CA PHE A 115 -7.44 -6.09 -15.95
C PHE A 115 -7.70 -6.97 -17.16
N VAL A 116 -8.81 -7.72 -17.12
CA VAL A 116 -9.19 -8.69 -18.15
C VAL A 116 -10.12 -7.99 -19.14
N GLU A 117 -9.78 -8.06 -20.42
CA GLU A 117 -10.61 -7.52 -21.48
C GLU A 117 -11.69 -8.53 -21.84
N ASP A 118 -12.95 -8.11 -21.73
CA ASP A 118 -14.10 -8.96 -22.00
C ASP A 118 -15.28 -8.10 -22.47
N PRO A 119 -15.59 -8.10 -23.79
CA PRO A 119 -16.71 -7.34 -24.33
C PRO A 119 -18.07 -7.73 -23.75
N SER A 120 -18.19 -8.93 -23.17
CA SER A 120 -19.43 -9.38 -22.52
C SER A 120 -19.61 -8.81 -21.10
N ARG A 121 -18.54 -8.27 -20.51
CA ARG A 121 -18.51 -7.72 -19.15
C ARG A 121 -17.78 -6.36 -19.09
N PRO A 122 -18.32 -5.28 -19.69
CA PRO A 122 -17.69 -3.97 -19.73
C PRO A 122 -17.93 -3.19 -18.42
N GLU A 123 -17.40 -3.70 -17.31
CA GLU A 123 -17.56 -3.10 -15.98
C GLU A 123 -16.65 -1.86 -15.79
N ILE A 124 -15.49 -1.86 -16.43
CA ILE A 124 -14.48 -0.80 -16.36
C ILE A 124 -13.80 -0.54 -17.72
N GLU A 125 -13.44 0.72 -17.96
CA GLU A 125 -12.56 1.13 -19.06
C GLU A 125 -11.10 1.25 -18.57
N PHE A 126 -10.15 0.73 -19.33
CA PHE A 126 -8.72 0.85 -19.02
C PHE A 126 -7.85 0.98 -20.29
N LEU A 127 -6.61 1.45 -20.11
CA LEU A 127 -5.64 1.58 -21.21
C LEU A 127 -4.79 0.31 -21.32
N ARG A 128 -4.77 -0.29 -22.52
CA ARG A 128 -3.84 -1.37 -22.88
C ARG A 128 -2.74 -0.80 -23.75
N HIS A 129 -1.48 -1.05 -23.36
CA HIS A 129 -0.33 -0.74 -24.20
C HIS A 129 -0.02 -1.93 -25.11
N GLY A 130 0.00 -1.70 -26.42
CA GLY A 130 0.43 -2.66 -27.42
C GLY A 130 1.56 -2.11 -28.31
N PRO A 131 1.97 -2.87 -29.34
CA PRO A 131 2.98 -2.42 -30.30
C PRO A 131 2.59 -1.14 -31.03
N ASP A 132 1.29 -0.96 -31.32
CA ASP A 132 0.74 0.21 -32.03
C ASP A 132 0.42 1.41 -31.09
N GLY A 133 0.81 1.31 -29.82
CA GLY A 133 0.56 2.34 -28.81
C GLY A 133 -0.56 1.99 -27.82
N PRO A 134 -0.99 2.97 -27.00
CA PRO A 134 -2.07 2.77 -26.04
C PRO A 134 -3.43 2.75 -26.73
N ARG A 135 -4.26 1.75 -26.43
CA ARG A 135 -5.67 1.68 -26.82
C ARG A 135 -6.57 1.61 -25.60
N LYS A 136 -7.81 2.07 -25.74
CA LYS A 136 -8.85 1.81 -24.74
C LYS A 136 -9.34 0.37 -24.87
N ALA A 137 -9.60 -0.26 -23.75
CA ALA A 137 -10.20 -1.58 -23.63
C ALA A 137 -11.27 -1.54 -22.54
N GLU A 138 -12.27 -2.40 -22.69
CA GLU A 138 -13.36 -2.58 -21.72
C GLU A 138 -13.32 -4.01 -21.17
N GLY A 139 -13.66 -4.15 -19.90
CA GLY A 139 -13.70 -5.46 -19.26
C GLY A 139 -13.89 -5.35 -17.75
N TYR A 140 -13.26 -6.25 -16.99
CA TYR A 140 -13.41 -6.31 -15.54
C TYR A 140 -12.07 -6.42 -14.81
N ALA A 141 -12.06 -6.01 -13.54
CA ALA A 141 -10.93 -6.21 -12.65
C ALA A 141 -11.04 -7.54 -11.91
N TYR A 142 -9.96 -8.32 -11.90
CA TYR A 142 -9.89 -9.62 -11.24
C TYR A 142 -8.76 -9.64 -10.22
N ALA A 143 -9.08 -9.84 -8.95
CA ALA A 143 -8.06 -9.97 -7.91
C ALA A 143 -7.49 -11.39 -7.89
N LEU A 144 -6.19 -11.51 -8.13
CA LEU A 144 -5.45 -12.75 -7.94
C LEU A 144 -5.01 -12.86 -6.48
N PHE A 145 -5.06 -14.08 -5.96
CA PHE A 145 -4.66 -14.40 -4.59
C PHE A 145 -3.63 -15.51 -4.59
N PHE A 146 -2.80 -15.56 -3.54
CA PHE A 146 -1.85 -16.64 -3.31
C PHE A 146 -1.78 -16.96 -1.81
N PRO A 147 -1.47 -18.22 -1.45
CA PRO A 147 -1.16 -18.57 -0.06
C PRO A 147 0.21 -17.98 0.30
N ALA A 148 0.22 -16.99 1.18
CA ALA A 148 1.40 -16.29 1.62
C ALA A 148 1.98 -16.92 2.88
N ARG A 149 3.27 -17.24 2.84
CA ARG A 149 4.00 -17.78 3.98
C ARG A 149 5.39 -17.16 4.03
N ILE A 150 5.78 -16.74 5.23
CA ILE A 150 7.14 -16.30 5.52
C ILE A 150 7.92 -17.50 6.05
N GLU A 151 9.07 -17.79 5.43
CA GLU A 151 10.03 -18.80 5.87
C GLU A 151 11.42 -18.19 5.93
N GLY A 152 12.05 -18.22 7.11
CA GLY A 152 13.36 -17.59 7.33
C GLY A 152 13.39 -16.10 6.98
N GLY A 153 12.29 -15.39 7.26
CA GLY A 153 12.14 -13.97 6.95
C GLY A 153 11.84 -13.64 5.48
N TRP A 154 11.78 -14.64 4.60
CA TRP A 154 11.43 -14.47 3.19
C TRP A 154 9.97 -14.82 2.91
N LEU A 155 9.27 -13.94 2.22
CA LEU A 155 7.96 -14.21 1.63
C LEU A 155 8.14 -14.62 0.17
N ALA A 156 7.97 -15.90 -0.14
CA ALA A 156 8.05 -16.37 -1.51
C ALA A 156 6.78 -15.99 -2.28
N VAL A 157 6.93 -15.25 -3.37
CA VAL A 157 5.83 -14.87 -4.27
C VAL A 157 5.91 -15.74 -5.53
N PRO A 158 4.87 -16.54 -5.84
CA PRO A 158 4.93 -17.51 -6.95
C PRO A 158 4.94 -16.79 -8.33
N PRO A 159 6.05 -16.84 -9.09
CA PRO A 159 6.18 -16.13 -10.36
C PRO A 159 5.20 -16.63 -11.43
N GLU A 160 4.82 -17.90 -11.40
CA GLU A 160 3.88 -18.53 -12.31
C GLU A 160 2.49 -17.89 -12.26
N ARG A 161 2.08 -17.34 -11.11
CA ARG A 161 0.78 -16.66 -10.96
C ARG A 161 0.70 -15.36 -11.75
N TYR A 162 1.83 -14.71 -12.03
CA TYR A 162 1.86 -13.55 -12.91
C TYR A 162 1.57 -13.91 -14.38
N GLN A 163 1.61 -15.19 -14.76
CA GLN A 163 1.19 -15.63 -16.09
C GLN A 163 -0.33 -15.55 -16.26
N GLU A 164 -1.10 -15.67 -15.17
CA GLU A 164 -2.56 -15.50 -15.16
C GLU A 164 -2.98 -14.04 -15.43
N LEU A 165 -2.04 -13.08 -15.34
CA LEU A 165 -2.26 -11.65 -15.59
C LEU A 165 -2.10 -11.23 -17.06
N LYS A 166 -1.61 -12.13 -17.93
CA LYS A 166 -1.28 -11.80 -19.33
C LYS A 166 -2.51 -11.76 -20.23
#